data_AF-R7M8R7-F1
#
_entry.id   AF-R7M8R7-F1
#
_cell.length_a   1.000
_cell.length_b   1.000
_cell.length_c   1.000
_cell.angle_alpha   90.00
_cell.angle_beta   90.00
_cell.angle_gamma   90.00
#
_symmetry.space_group_name_H-M   'P 1'
#
loop_
_entity.id
_entity.type
_entity.pdbx_description
1 polymer ?
#
loop_
_entity_poly.entity_id
_entity_poly.type
_entity_poly.pdbx_seq_one_letter_code
_entity_poly.pdbx_strand_id
1 'polypeptide(L)'
;MKKSLAQKVMLFLAVTIITITLLQSFSLAKSENVQMIKKSEKEYIIYVSNLIGSEFEFSFANKKDESKENLVFTNSALDQEDNGNNIAYIDETIYNNYFDGKKETYLWVKQGTEYKVEAEKINLKDALTEEDIQELNNATKKIPVKFGELNLPAETVDGVKITRRMGIINIEDNSETEYSYKMLKSTEESKVEELINLANEMNKLDEKNTYDKLSIYGQFKSLYEELKPSDGWNVAENNVIKQPQESKKGEQYLVWIKNEQTTDVQIMTCNDDYTPEYENKKIINKVITKLPITGESLALYITAAILIVLIVTVAILKVKNNKSNKNE
;
A
#
# COMPACT_ATOMS: atom_id res chain seq x y z
N MET A 1 42.63 -36.46 14.49
CA MET A 1 42.89 -35.54 15.62
C MET A 1 41.60 -34.83 15.99
N LYS A 2 41.09 -35.02 17.22
CA LYS A 2 39.91 -34.27 17.71
C LYS A 2 40.33 -32.82 17.93
N LYS A 3 39.83 -31.91 17.09
CA LYS A 3 40.03 -30.46 17.30
C LYS A 3 39.49 -30.09 18.69
N SER A 4 40.30 -29.36 19.46
CA SER A 4 39.93 -28.96 20.82
C SER A 4 38.68 -28.08 20.80
N LEU A 5 37.93 -28.04 21.89
CA LEU A 5 36.71 -27.22 22.02
C LEU A 5 36.99 -25.76 21.63
N ALA A 6 38.15 -25.23 22.03
CA ALA A 6 38.63 -23.90 21.68
C ALA A 6 38.80 -23.70 20.15
N GLN A 7 39.37 -24.69 19.44
CA GLN A 7 39.51 -24.63 17.98
C GLN A 7 38.17 -24.69 17.24
N LYS A 8 37.17 -25.39 17.81
CA LYS A 8 35.81 -25.43 17.24
C LYS A 8 35.07 -24.11 17.46
N VAL A 9 35.20 -23.50 18.63
CA VAL A 9 34.62 -22.18 18.95
C VAL A 9 35.26 -21.10 18.09
N MET A 10 36.58 -21.11 17.91
CA MET A 10 37.30 -20.14 17.09
C MET A 10 36.96 -20.25 15.59
N LEU A 11 36.77 -21.48 15.09
CA LEU A 11 36.32 -21.72 13.71
C LEU A 11 34.86 -21.28 13.52
N PHE A 12 33.99 -21.51 14.51
CA PHE A 12 32.61 -21.03 14.47
C PHE A 12 32.57 -19.51 14.44
N LEU A 13 33.32 -18.83 15.32
CA LEU A 13 33.40 -17.36 15.37
C LEU A 13 33.91 -16.76 14.05
N ALA A 14 34.93 -17.39 13.43
CA ALA A 14 35.46 -16.95 12.14
C ALA A 14 34.44 -17.13 11.01
N VAL A 15 33.67 -18.23 11.01
CA VAL A 15 32.59 -18.46 10.04
C VAL A 15 31.43 -17.49 10.28
N THR A 16 31.07 -17.17 11.54
CA THR A 16 30.02 -16.20 11.86
C THR A 16 30.41 -14.78 11.41
N ILE A 17 31.66 -14.37 11.61
CA ILE A 17 32.17 -13.07 11.14
C ILE A 17 32.20 -13.03 9.62
N ILE A 18 32.65 -14.10 8.95
CA ILE A 18 32.63 -14.19 7.49
C ILE A 18 31.19 -14.14 6.95
N THR A 19 30.22 -14.80 7.60
CA THR A 19 28.80 -14.69 7.23
C THR A 19 28.22 -13.31 7.48
N ILE A 20 28.62 -12.60 8.54
CA ILE A 20 28.17 -11.21 8.80
C ILE A 20 28.79 -10.24 7.77
N THR A 21 30.04 -10.45 7.35
CA THR A 21 30.68 -9.63 6.30
C THR A 21 30.18 -9.96 4.89
N LEU A 22 29.74 -11.19 4.63
CA LEU A 22 29.10 -11.59 3.36
C LEU A 22 27.59 -11.29 3.34
N LEU A 23 27.00 -11.05 4.51
CA LEU A 23 25.68 -10.43 4.71
C LEU A 23 25.76 -8.89 4.74
N GLN A 24 26.85 -8.31 4.23
CA GLN A 24 26.68 -7.10 3.42
C GLN A 24 25.94 -7.52 2.15
N SER A 25 24.66 -7.84 2.35
CA SER A 25 23.67 -7.85 1.29
C SER A 25 23.94 -6.61 0.44
N PHE A 26 23.77 -6.77 -0.87
CA PHE A 26 23.32 -5.66 -1.66
C PHE A 26 22.00 -5.19 -1.03
N SER A 27 22.06 -4.37 0.03
CA SER A 27 20.99 -3.46 0.29
C SER A 27 21.12 -2.44 -0.83
N LEU A 28 20.25 -2.58 -1.83
CA LEU A 28 19.66 -1.39 -2.41
C LEU A 28 18.90 -0.72 -1.26
N ALA A 29 19.63 -0.10 -0.32
CA ALA A 29 19.03 0.66 0.74
C ALA A 29 18.42 1.88 0.05
N LYS A 30 17.11 1.81 -0.16
CA LYS A 30 16.32 2.94 -0.62
C LYS A 30 16.63 4.12 0.30
N SER A 31 16.85 5.29 -0.27
CA SER A 31 17.16 6.49 0.50
C SER A 31 16.08 6.77 1.55
N GLU A 32 16.51 7.04 2.78
CA GLU A 32 15.62 7.42 3.89
C GLU A 32 15.26 8.92 3.87
N ASN A 33 15.99 9.71 3.06
CA ASN A 33 15.89 11.16 3.01
C ASN A 33 15.10 11.68 1.81
N VAL A 34 14.92 10.87 0.76
CA VAL A 34 14.21 11.28 -0.45
C VAL A 34 13.17 10.27 -0.94
N GLN A 35 12.09 10.79 -1.53
CA GLN A 35 11.17 10.02 -2.37
C GLN A 35 11.16 10.63 -3.78
N MET A 36 11.06 9.78 -4.80
CA MET A 36 11.19 10.23 -6.19
C MET A 36 10.00 9.80 -7.04
N ILE A 37 9.62 10.68 -7.98
CA ILE A 37 8.68 10.37 -9.06
C ILE A 37 9.41 10.50 -10.40
N LYS A 38 9.32 9.48 -11.25
CA LYS A 38 9.77 9.55 -12.64
C LYS A 38 8.67 10.18 -13.49
N LYS A 39 8.98 11.30 -14.15
CA LYS A 39 8.07 12.02 -15.07
C LYS A 39 8.26 11.60 -16.51
N SER A 40 9.51 11.38 -16.93
CA SER A 40 9.87 10.85 -18.25
C SER A 40 11.20 10.10 -18.16
N GLU A 41 11.76 9.64 -19.28
CA GLU A 41 13.03 8.90 -19.30
C GLU A 41 14.17 9.63 -18.59
N LYS A 42 14.22 10.95 -18.72
CA LYS A 42 15.29 11.81 -18.20
C LYS A 42 14.81 12.85 -17.19
N GLU A 43 13.55 12.79 -16.77
CA GLU A 43 12.97 13.78 -15.87
C GLU A 43 12.41 13.15 -14.60
N TYR A 44 12.82 13.68 -13.46
CA TYR A 44 12.46 13.17 -12.14
C TYR A 44 12.19 14.32 -11.17
N ILE A 45 11.22 14.10 -10.29
CA ILE A 45 10.93 14.95 -9.14
C ILE A 45 11.46 14.25 -7.89
N ILE A 46 12.11 15.00 -7.01
CA ILE A 46 12.68 14.51 -5.75
C ILE A 46 12.11 15.32 -4.59
N TYR A 47 11.33 14.65 -3.76
CA TYR A 47 10.82 15.17 -2.49
C TYR A 47 11.82 14.87 -1.38
N VAL A 48 12.24 15.90 -0.66
CA VAL A 48 13.20 15.77 0.45
C VAL A 48 12.46 15.79 1.78
N SER A 49 12.76 14.81 2.63
CA SER A 49 12.16 14.68 3.95
C SER A 49 12.30 15.97 4.77
N ASN A 50 11.25 16.34 5.50
CA ASN A 50 11.17 17.54 6.34
C ASN A 50 11.35 18.89 5.63
N LEU A 51 11.44 18.93 4.29
CA LEU A 51 11.56 20.17 3.51
C LEU A 51 10.32 20.44 2.63
N ILE A 52 9.26 19.67 2.82
CA ILE A 52 7.98 19.89 2.13
C ILE A 52 7.46 21.30 2.46
N GLY A 53 7.22 22.09 1.41
CA GLY A 53 6.77 23.48 1.53
C GLY A 53 7.83 24.49 1.98
N SER A 54 9.11 24.09 2.09
CA SER A 54 10.22 24.99 2.46
C SER A 54 11.22 25.12 1.33
N GLU A 55 11.62 26.34 0.98
CA GLU A 55 12.66 26.56 -0.03
C GLU A 55 14.01 26.00 0.42
N PHE A 56 14.75 25.40 -0.51
CA PHE A 56 16.09 24.88 -0.29
C PHE A 56 16.92 24.97 -1.56
N GLU A 57 18.21 24.68 -1.45
CA GLU A 57 19.12 24.55 -2.58
C GLU A 57 19.65 23.12 -2.65
N PHE A 58 19.82 22.58 -3.85
CA PHE A 58 20.34 21.23 -4.06
C PHE A 58 21.46 21.17 -5.09
N SER A 59 22.34 20.17 -4.97
CA SER A 59 23.43 19.90 -5.91
C SER A 59 23.62 18.39 -6.05
N PHE A 60 24.08 17.96 -7.22
CA PHE A 60 24.52 16.58 -7.45
C PHE A 60 26.03 16.48 -7.60
N ALA A 61 26.60 15.33 -7.26
CA ALA A 61 27.99 14.98 -7.58
C ALA A 61 28.13 13.48 -7.83
N ASN A 62 29.17 13.07 -8.55
CA ASN A 62 29.45 11.66 -8.85
C ASN A 62 30.44 10.99 -7.87
N LYS A 63 30.78 11.69 -6.77
CA LYS A 63 31.66 11.20 -5.71
C LYS A 63 31.03 11.49 -4.36
N LYS A 64 31.02 10.50 -3.46
CA LYS A 64 30.46 10.66 -2.12
C LYS A 64 31.18 11.72 -1.29
N ASP A 65 32.48 11.86 -1.50
CA ASP A 65 33.39 12.76 -0.78
C ASP A 65 33.72 14.04 -1.57
N GLU A 66 32.80 14.49 -2.43
CA GLU A 66 32.99 15.73 -3.19
C GLU A 66 33.20 16.94 -2.28
N SER A 67 34.12 17.82 -2.67
CA SER A 67 34.36 19.05 -1.90
C SER A 67 33.14 19.96 -1.98
N LYS A 68 32.73 20.52 -0.84
CA LYS A 68 31.61 21.48 -0.76
C LYS A 68 31.83 22.71 -1.66
N GLU A 69 33.08 23.07 -1.93
CA GLU A 69 33.44 24.18 -2.84
C GLU A 69 33.20 23.86 -4.32
N ASN A 70 33.14 22.57 -4.68
CA ASN A 70 32.89 22.11 -6.05
C ASN A 70 31.40 21.91 -6.34
N LEU A 71 30.54 21.96 -5.32
CA LEU A 71 29.10 21.77 -5.47
C LEU A 71 28.47 23.02 -6.12
N VAL A 72 27.70 22.80 -7.18
CA VAL A 72 26.96 23.85 -7.88
C VAL A 72 25.50 23.73 -7.49
N PHE A 73 25.07 24.65 -6.63
CA PHE A 73 23.73 24.63 -6.07
C PHE A 73 22.70 25.29 -6.99
N THR A 74 21.54 24.65 -7.08
CA THR A 74 20.34 25.10 -7.78
C THR A 74 19.21 25.26 -6.76
N ASN A 75 18.39 26.30 -6.89
CA ASN A 75 17.22 26.49 -6.04
C ASN A 75 16.18 25.38 -6.28
N SER A 76 15.45 25.01 -5.23
CA SER A 76 14.27 24.17 -5.33
C SER A 76 13.23 24.78 -6.27
N ALA A 77 12.44 23.91 -6.91
CA ALA A 77 11.28 24.31 -7.69
C ALA A 77 10.00 23.95 -6.94
N LEU A 78 8.87 24.50 -7.36
CA LEU A 78 7.55 24.04 -6.93
C LEU A 78 7.06 22.93 -7.87
N ASP A 79 6.47 21.87 -7.32
CA ASP A 79 5.87 20.79 -8.11
C ASP A 79 4.54 21.17 -8.79
N GLN A 80 3.94 22.30 -8.39
CA GLN A 80 2.78 22.94 -9.00
C GLN A 80 2.79 24.45 -8.71
N GLU A 81 2.11 25.25 -9.53
CA GLU A 81 2.17 26.72 -9.48
C GLU A 81 1.66 27.31 -8.15
N ASP A 82 0.52 26.82 -7.64
CA ASP A 82 -0.12 27.33 -6.43
C ASP A 82 -0.06 26.29 -5.29
N ASN A 83 0.39 26.70 -4.11
CA ASN A 83 0.54 25.83 -2.93
C ASN A 83 1.33 24.52 -3.22
N GLY A 84 2.32 24.61 -4.10
CA GLY A 84 3.19 23.49 -4.42
C GLY A 84 4.19 23.16 -3.32
N ASN A 85 4.66 21.91 -3.35
CA ASN A 85 5.75 21.47 -2.51
C ASN A 85 7.08 21.90 -3.15
N ASN A 86 8.03 22.33 -2.33
CA ASN A 86 9.40 22.51 -2.78
C ASN A 86 10.04 21.15 -3.07
N ILE A 87 10.66 21.05 -4.24
CA ILE A 87 11.27 19.83 -4.77
C ILE A 87 12.68 20.10 -5.32
N ALA A 88 13.53 19.08 -5.23
CA ALA A 88 14.66 18.95 -6.14
C ALA A 88 14.16 18.28 -7.42
N TYR A 89 14.86 18.50 -8.53
CA TYR A 89 14.48 17.93 -9.81
C TYR A 89 15.71 17.48 -10.60
N ILE A 90 15.45 16.55 -11.51
CA ILE A 90 16.37 16.14 -12.55
C ILE A 90 15.66 16.48 -13.85
N ASP A 91 16.23 17.40 -14.62
CA ASP A 91 15.85 17.63 -16.01
C ASP A 91 16.85 16.93 -16.94
N GLU A 92 16.67 17.04 -18.26
CA GLU A 92 17.58 16.42 -19.23
C GLU A 92 19.04 16.89 -19.05
N THR A 93 19.28 18.15 -18.67
CA THR A 93 20.63 18.69 -18.49
C THR A 93 21.31 18.05 -17.28
N ILE A 94 20.62 18.01 -16.14
CA ILE A 94 21.10 17.37 -14.92
C ILE A 94 21.29 15.87 -15.15
N TYR A 95 20.35 15.21 -15.83
CA TYR A 95 20.43 13.79 -16.17
C TYR A 95 21.71 13.49 -16.96
N ASN A 96 21.94 14.20 -18.06
CA ASN A 96 23.09 13.95 -18.93
C ASN A 96 24.42 14.25 -18.21
N ASN A 97 24.45 15.26 -17.32
CA ASN A 97 25.66 15.64 -16.60
C ASN A 97 26.02 14.66 -15.48
N TYR A 98 25.02 14.21 -14.71
CA TYR A 98 25.24 13.51 -13.44
C TYR A 98 24.78 12.06 -13.42
N PHE A 99 23.95 11.59 -14.35
CA PHE A 99 23.39 10.24 -14.33
C PHE A 99 23.79 9.42 -15.56
N ASP A 100 23.80 10.01 -16.75
CA ASP A 100 24.14 9.28 -17.98
C ASP A 100 25.58 8.76 -17.98
N GLY A 101 25.72 7.44 -18.15
CA GLY A 101 27.01 6.73 -18.08
C GLY A 101 27.74 6.84 -16.74
N LYS A 102 27.09 7.35 -15.67
CA LYS A 102 27.71 7.50 -14.35
C LYS A 102 27.41 6.28 -13.49
N LYS A 103 28.43 5.83 -12.74
CA LYS A 103 28.28 4.68 -11.85
C LYS A 103 27.42 5.00 -10.62
N GLU A 104 27.66 6.18 -10.03
CA GLU A 104 27.01 6.63 -8.80
C GLU A 104 26.82 8.14 -8.85
N THR A 105 25.72 8.57 -8.22
CA THR A 105 25.34 9.98 -8.11
C THR A 105 24.81 10.21 -6.70
N TYR A 106 25.19 11.34 -6.13
CA TYR A 106 24.88 11.72 -4.76
C TYR A 106 24.24 13.11 -4.75
N LEU A 107 23.33 13.32 -3.81
CA LEU A 107 22.58 14.56 -3.61
C LEU A 107 23.04 15.26 -2.32
N TRP A 108 23.23 16.57 -2.43
CA TRP A 108 23.35 17.48 -1.29
C TRP A 108 22.18 18.44 -1.30
N VAL A 109 21.64 18.70 -0.11
CA VAL A 109 20.58 19.68 0.10
C VAL A 109 20.96 20.58 1.25
N LYS A 110 20.82 21.89 1.06
CA LYS A 110 21.07 22.89 2.09
C LYS A 110 19.92 23.88 2.17
N GLN A 111 19.76 24.49 3.33
CA GLN A 111 18.85 25.60 3.56
C GLN A 111 19.68 26.76 4.14
N GLY A 112 19.91 27.79 3.32
CA GLY A 112 20.89 28.83 3.62
C GLY A 112 22.31 28.25 3.69
N THR A 113 22.91 28.25 4.90
CA THR A 113 24.28 27.73 5.12
C THR A 113 24.30 26.32 5.72
N GLU A 114 23.15 25.83 6.17
CA GLU A 114 23.05 24.54 6.86
C GLU A 114 22.75 23.42 5.85
N TYR A 115 23.56 22.36 5.87
CA TYR A 115 23.30 21.16 5.08
C TYR A 115 22.27 20.29 5.80
N LYS A 116 21.17 20.00 5.11
CA LYS A 116 20.08 19.14 5.59
C LYS A 116 20.25 17.69 5.14
N VAL A 117 20.85 17.51 3.97
CA VAL A 117 21.21 16.20 3.40
C VAL A 117 22.62 16.31 2.83
N GLU A 118 23.49 15.37 3.18
CA GLU A 118 24.87 15.32 2.69
C GLU A 118 25.16 13.97 2.05
N ALA A 119 25.58 14.01 0.78
CA ALA A 119 26.04 12.86 0.02
C ALA A 119 25.05 11.68 0.01
N GLU A 120 23.76 11.97 -0.15
CA GLU A 120 22.72 10.94 -0.23
C GLU A 120 22.78 10.24 -1.58
N LYS A 121 22.90 8.92 -1.60
CA LYS A 121 23.04 8.19 -2.87
C LYS A 121 21.69 8.14 -3.59
N ILE A 122 21.67 8.60 -4.83
CA ILE A 122 20.46 8.61 -5.65
C ILE A 122 20.46 7.42 -6.60
N ASN A 123 19.42 6.60 -6.52
CA ASN A 123 19.16 5.50 -7.43
C ASN A 123 17.83 5.71 -8.15
N LEU A 124 17.87 6.10 -9.42
CA LEU A 124 16.67 6.43 -10.21
C LEU A 124 15.67 5.26 -10.34
N LYS A 125 16.11 4.02 -10.09
CA LYS A 125 15.21 2.85 -10.05
C LYS A 125 14.25 2.84 -8.87
N ASP A 126 14.55 3.61 -7.83
CA ASP A 126 13.71 3.71 -6.63
C ASP A 126 12.55 4.69 -6.84
N ALA A 127 12.52 5.41 -7.97
CA ALA A 127 11.45 6.34 -8.30
C ALA A 127 10.16 5.62 -8.69
N LEU A 128 9.04 6.11 -8.16
CA LEU A 128 7.71 5.68 -8.58
C LEU A 128 7.34 6.33 -9.91
N THR A 129 6.67 5.59 -10.79
CA THR A 129 6.03 6.17 -11.98
C THR A 129 4.60 6.60 -11.66
N GLU A 130 3.99 7.40 -12.53
CA GLU A 130 2.56 7.70 -12.42
C GLU A 130 1.69 6.44 -12.59
N GLU A 131 2.14 5.50 -13.43
CA GLU A 131 1.50 4.20 -13.61
C GLU A 131 1.55 3.37 -12.31
N ASP A 132 2.69 3.33 -11.62
CA ASP A 132 2.81 2.67 -10.32
C ASP A 132 1.76 3.20 -9.34
N ILE A 133 1.65 4.53 -9.23
CA ILE A 133 0.70 5.17 -8.31
C ILE A 133 -0.75 4.83 -8.70
N GLN A 134 -1.08 4.81 -9.99
CA GLN A 134 -2.41 4.44 -10.47
C GLN A 134 -2.72 2.96 -10.20
N GLU A 135 -1.77 2.06 -10.45
CA GLU A 135 -1.95 0.62 -10.19
C GLU A 135 -2.17 0.33 -8.71
N LEU A 136 -1.42 0.99 -7.83
CA LEU A 136 -1.51 0.83 -6.38
C LEU A 136 -2.83 1.39 -5.83
N ASN A 137 -3.32 2.51 -6.36
CA ASN A 137 -4.64 3.04 -6.00
C ASN A 137 -5.81 2.11 -6.39
N ASN A 138 -5.58 1.28 -7.40
CA ASN A 138 -6.52 0.29 -7.88
C ASN A 138 -6.29 -1.11 -7.28
N ALA A 139 -5.23 -1.32 -6.49
CA ALA A 139 -5.06 -2.55 -5.73
C ALA A 139 -6.30 -2.80 -4.86
N THR A 140 -6.70 -4.05 -4.71
CA THR A 140 -7.93 -4.52 -4.06
C THR A 140 -9.24 -4.22 -4.81
N LYS A 141 -9.18 -3.51 -5.94
CA LYS A 141 -10.35 -3.09 -6.72
C LYS A 141 -10.37 -3.65 -8.15
N LYS A 142 -9.31 -4.36 -8.56
CA LYS A 142 -9.16 -4.89 -9.92
C LYS A 142 -10.08 -6.09 -10.15
N ILE A 143 -10.33 -6.87 -9.10
CA ILE A 143 -11.29 -7.98 -9.11
C ILE A 143 -12.40 -7.64 -8.11
N PRO A 144 -13.66 -7.48 -8.56
CA PRO A 144 -14.77 -7.15 -7.68
C PRO A 144 -15.09 -8.34 -6.77
N VAL A 145 -15.18 -8.08 -5.46
CA VAL A 145 -15.48 -9.12 -4.46
C VAL A 145 -16.49 -8.64 -3.43
N LYS A 146 -17.23 -9.58 -2.84
CA LYS A 146 -18.05 -9.39 -1.64
C LYS A 146 -17.64 -10.34 -0.52
N PHE A 147 -17.38 -9.76 0.64
CA PHE A 147 -17.20 -10.51 1.88
C PHE A 147 -18.54 -11.02 2.39
N GLY A 148 -18.58 -12.26 2.85
CA GLY A 148 -19.80 -12.87 3.37
C GLY A 148 -19.51 -13.96 4.40
N GLU A 149 -20.57 -14.68 4.77
CA GLU A 149 -20.52 -15.80 5.71
C GLU A 149 -21.15 -17.04 5.09
N LEU A 150 -20.58 -18.20 5.38
CA LEU A 150 -21.14 -19.51 5.06
C LEU A 150 -21.46 -20.24 6.36
N ASN A 151 -22.69 -20.73 6.48
CA ASN A 151 -23.06 -21.64 7.57
C ASN A 151 -22.49 -23.03 7.27
N LEU A 152 -21.68 -23.55 8.19
CA LEU A 152 -21.21 -24.93 8.13
C LEU A 152 -22.31 -25.89 8.60
N PRO A 153 -22.27 -27.16 8.17
CA PRO A 153 -23.16 -28.19 8.68
C PRO A 153 -23.15 -28.22 10.20
N ALA A 154 -24.32 -28.37 10.81
CA ALA A 154 -24.40 -28.48 12.25
C ALA A 154 -23.76 -29.79 12.72
N GLU A 155 -22.94 -29.72 13.76
CA GLU A 155 -22.31 -30.88 14.38
C GLU A 155 -22.90 -31.09 15.77
N THR A 156 -23.01 -32.35 16.19
CA THR A 156 -23.42 -32.68 17.56
C THR A 156 -22.22 -33.12 18.35
N VAL A 157 -21.81 -32.32 19.33
CA VAL A 157 -20.73 -32.65 20.27
C VAL A 157 -21.34 -32.71 21.67
N ASP A 158 -21.15 -33.83 22.35
CA ASP A 158 -21.67 -34.07 23.71
C ASP A 158 -23.18 -33.78 23.88
N GLY A 159 -23.99 -34.04 22.85
CA GLY A 159 -25.44 -33.83 22.86
C GLY A 159 -25.87 -32.37 22.61
N VAL A 160 -24.93 -31.48 22.30
CA VAL A 160 -25.20 -30.08 21.94
C VAL A 160 -25.08 -29.91 20.43
N LYS A 161 -26.08 -29.29 19.81
CA LYS A 161 -26.03 -28.93 18.40
C LYS A 161 -25.21 -27.64 18.26
N ILE A 162 -24.10 -27.74 17.55
CA ILE A 162 -23.17 -26.65 17.28
C ILE A 162 -23.41 -26.19 15.85
N THR A 163 -23.63 -24.88 15.70
CA THR A 163 -23.62 -24.23 14.39
C THR A 163 -22.39 -23.33 14.31
N ARG A 164 -21.64 -23.44 13.21
CA ARG A 164 -20.43 -22.67 12.97
C ARG A 164 -20.61 -21.85 11.69
N ARG A 165 -20.17 -20.60 11.72
CA ARG A 165 -20.09 -19.76 10.52
C ARG A 165 -18.64 -19.51 10.16
N MET A 166 -18.36 -19.51 8.86
CA MET A 166 -17.04 -19.18 8.33
C MET A 166 -17.12 -18.00 7.37
N GLY A 167 -16.14 -17.12 7.40
CA GLY A 167 -16.00 -16.05 6.42
C GLY A 167 -15.66 -16.57 5.02
N ILE A 168 -16.18 -15.89 4.00
CA ILE A 168 -15.91 -16.17 2.60
C ILE A 168 -15.66 -14.86 1.82
N ILE A 169 -14.91 -14.97 0.73
CA ILE A 169 -14.83 -13.96 -0.33
C ILE A 169 -15.56 -14.54 -1.54
N ASN A 170 -16.61 -13.84 -1.99
CA ASN A 170 -17.30 -14.14 -3.24
C ASN A 170 -16.76 -13.23 -4.33
N ILE A 171 -16.26 -13.80 -5.43
CA ILE A 171 -15.84 -13.03 -6.60
C ILE A 171 -17.09 -12.67 -7.39
N GLU A 172 -17.35 -11.36 -7.52
CA GLU A 172 -18.53 -10.83 -8.21
C GLU A 172 -18.30 -10.75 -9.71
N ASP A 173 -17.96 -11.87 -10.32
CA ASP A 173 -17.89 -12.01 -11.77
C ASP A 173 -19.01 -12.94 -12.25
N ASN A 174 -19.82 -12.41 -13.17
CA ASN A 174 -20.92 -13.13 -13.82
C ASN A 174 -20.49 -13.83 -15.11
N SER A 175 -19.19 -13.79 -15.43
CA SER A 175 -18.61 -14.48 -16.58
C SER A 175 -18.22 -15.94 -16.23
N GLU A 176 -17.98 -16.76 -17.26
CA GLU A 176 -17.43 -18.12 -17.10
C GLU A 176 -15.91 -18.11 -16.79
N THR A 177 -15.37 -16.99 -16.29
CA THR A 177 -13.94 -16.85 -15.99
C THR A 177 -13.55 -17.71 -14.80
N GLU A 178 -12.52 -18.54 -14.99
CA GLU A 178 -11.92 -19.29 -13.90
C GLU A 178 -10.98 -18.39 -13.08
N TYR A 179 -11.17 -18.40 -11.76
CA TYR A 179 -10.32 -17.69 -10.83
C TYR A 179 -9.47 -18.66 -10.01
N SER A 180 -8.24 -18.23 -9.76
CA SER A 180 -7.30 -18.91 -8.88
C SER A 180 -6.92 -18.02 -7.71
N TYR A 181 -6.63 -18.60 -6.54
CA TYR A 181 -6.24 -17.87 -5.35
C TYR A 181 -5.10 -18.51 -4.56
N LYS A 182 -4.38 -17.68 -3.79
CA LYS A 182 -3.40 -18.12 -2.80
C LYS A 182 -3.51 -17.28 -1.55
N MET A 183 -3.48 -17.92 -0.39
CA MET A 183 -3.53 -17.24 0.90
C MET A 183 -2.15 -17.24 1.56
N LEU A 184 -1.74 -16.07 2.04
CA LEU A 184 -0.57 -15.92 2.90
C LEU A 184 -1.07 -15.50 4.28
N LYS A 185 -0.72 -16.28 5.32
CA LYS A 185 -1.12 -15.98 6.69
C LYS A 185 -0.33 -14.77 7.22
N SER A 186 -1.03 -13.84 7.86
CA SER A 186 -0.41 -12.80 8.65
C SER A 186 0.07 -13.38 9.98
N THR A 187 1.35 -13.20 10.29
CA THR A 187 1.93 -13.48 11.61
C THR A 187 2.64 -12.23 12.12
N GLU A 188 2.86 -12.16 13.43
CA GLU A 188 3.60 -11.05 14.06
C GLU A 188 4.96 -10.84 13.39
N GLU A 189 5.28 -9.57 13.09
CA GLU A 189 6.50 -9.10 12.41
C GLU A 189 6.70 -9.67 10.99
N SER A 190 5.65 -10.25 10.39
CA SER A 190 5.74 -10.74 9.02
C SER A 190 5.59 -9.62 7.99
N LYS A 191 6.22 -9.80 6.84
CA LYS A 191 6.01 -8.95 5.67
C LYS A 191 4.54 -8.87 5.24
N VAL A 192 3.77 -9.93 5.52
CA VAL A 192 2.32 -9.98 5.25
C VAL A 192 1.58 -9.00 6.16
N GLU A 193 1.90 -8.99 7.46
CA GLU A 193 1.37 -8.01 8.42
C GLU A 193 1.75 -6.58 8.03
N GLU A 194 3.01 -6.36 7.64
CA GLU A 194 3.51 -5.06 7.19
C GLU A 194 2.73 -4.55 5.97
N LEU A 195 2.51 -5.40 4.95
CA LEU A 195 1.71 -5.02 3.78
C LEU A 195 0.25 -4.70 4.14
N ILE A 196 -0.36 -5.44 5.08
CA ILE A 196 -1.72 -5.16 5.58
C ILE A 196 -1.74 -3.79 6.30
N ASN A 197 -0.74 -3.50 7.12
CA ASN A 197 -0.63 -2.23 7.83
C ASN A 197 -0.46 -1.07 6.85
N LEU A 198 0.39 -1.22 5.84
CA LEU A 198 0.56 -0.23 4.77
C LEU A 198 -0.74 -0.02 3.97
N ALA A 199 -1.50 -1.08 3.68
CA ALA A 199 -2.81 -0.96 3.04
C ALA A 199 -3.78 -0.11 3.89
N ASN A 200 -3.75 -0.30 5.22
CA ASN A 200 -4.56 0.50 6.14
C ASN A 200 -4.07 1.95 6.22
N GLU A 201 -2.76 2.19 6.15
CA GLU A 201 -2.20 3.54 6.06
C GLU A 201 -2.57 4.24 4.76
N MET A 202 -2.66 3.50 3.65
CA MET A 202 -3.10 4.04 2.35
C MET A 202 -4.54 4.60 2.40
N ASN A 203 -5.37 4.12 3.32
CA ASN A 203 -6.71 4.69 3.55
C ASN A 203 -6.71 6.01 4.33
N LYS A 204 -5.55 6.42 4.87
CA LYS A 204 -5.36 7.64 5.67
C LYS A 204 -4.38 8.61 5.01
N LEU A 205 -4.16 8.49 3.71
CA LEU A 205 -3.19 9.32 3.00
C LEU A 205 -3.54 10.81 3.06
N ASP A 206 -4.80 11.19 3.13
CA ASP A 206 -5.22 12.60 3.18
C ASP A 206 -4.66 13.36 4.38
N GLU A 207 -4.28 12.65 5.45
CA GLU A 207 -3.66 13.21 6.67
C GLU A 207 -2.13 13.38 6.53
N LYS A 208 -1.52 12.87 5.46
CA LYS A 208 -0.06 12.79 5.28
C LYS A 208 0.43 13.79 4.22
N ASN A 209 1.66 14.27 4.37
CA ASN A 209 2.31 15.11 3.35
C ASN A 209 2.74 14.27 2.13
N THR A 210 3.15 14.93 1.04
CA THR A 210 3.53 14.24 -0.22
C THR A 210 4.69 13.26 -0.04
N TYR A 211 5.69 13.59 0.79
CA TYR A 211 6.81 12.69 1.07
C TYR A 211 6.34 11.39 1.71
N ASP A 212 5.56 11.49 2.78
CA ASP A 212 5.05 10.34 3.53
C ASP A 212 4.14 9.47 2.66
N LYS A 213 3.30 10.11 1.83
CA LYS A 213 2.46 9.40 0.84
C LYS A 213 3.33 8.53 -0.08
N LEU A 214 4.35 9.11 -0.71
CA LEU A 214 5.23 8.39 -1.64
C LEU A 214 6.08 7.33 -0.95
N SER A 215 6.47 7.56 0.30
CA SER A 215 7.15 6.57 1.12
C SER A 215 6.27 5.33 1.32
N ILE A 216 5.01 5.52 1.70
CA ILE A 216 4.03 4.44 1.87
C ILE A 216 3.80 3.71 0.55
N TYR A 217 3.56 4.42 -0.55
CA TYR A 217 3.40 3.79 -1.87
C TYR A 217 4.62 2.96 -2.25
N GLY A 218 5.83 3.46 -2.04
CA GLY A 218 7.05 2.75 -2.37
C GLY A 218 7.29 1.50 -1.52
N GLN A 219 7.00 1.57 -0.21
CA GLN A 219 7.07 0.42 0.69
C GLN A 219 6.02 -0.62 0.31
N PHE A 220 4.78 -0.18 0.07
CA PHE A 220 3.69 -1.06 -0.35
C PHE A 220 4.02 -1.75 -1.69
N LYS A 221 4.50 -1.01 -2.70
CA LYS A 221 4.91 -1.58 -4.00
C LYS A 221 5.93 -2.69 -3.82
N SER A 222 6.99 -2.41 -3.06
CA SER A 222 8.09 -3.35 -2.84
C SER A 222 7.59 -4.65 -2.20
N LEU A 223 6.78 -4.55 -1.15
CA LEU A 223 6.21 -5.72 -0.48
C LEU A 223 5.14 -6.43 -1.33
N TYR A 224 4.33 -5.68 -2.08
CA TYR A 224 3.35 -6.23 -3.00
C TYR A 224 4.02 -7.10 -4.07
N GLU A 225 5.10 -6.61 -4.69
CA GLU A 225 5.87 -7.36 -5.68
C GLU A 225 6.59 -8.56 -5.07
N GLU A 226 7.19 -8.40 -3.88
CA GLU A 226 7.90 -9.48 -3.18
C GLU A 226 6.95 -10.62 -2.76
N LEU A 227 5.77 -10.28 -2.24
CA LEU A 227 4.80 -11.24 -1.73
C LEU A 227 3.91 -11.86 -2.82
N LYS A 228 4.00 -11.37 -4.07
CA LYS A 228 3.21 -11.88 -5.19
C LYS A 228 3.58 -13.34 -5.49
N PRO A 229 2.65 -14.30 -5.38
CA PRO A 229 2.99 -15.70 -5.57
C PRO A 229 3.31 -16.06 -7.02
N SER A 230 4.37 -16.81 -7.24
CA SER A 230 4.71 -17.40 -8.54
C SER A 230 3.91 -18.68 -8.82
N ASP A 231 3.68 -19.51 -7.80
CA ASP A 231 3.09 -20.84 -7.90
C ASP A 231 2.12 -21.16 -6.75
N GLY A 232 1.64 -22.41 -6.66
CA GLY A 232 0.86 -22.91 -5.53
C GLY A 232 -0.54 -22.29 -5.43
N TRP A 233 -1.15 -22.05 -6.58
CA TRP A 233 -2.50 -21.48 -6.70
C TRP A 233 -3.56 -22.56 -6.55
N ASN A 234 -4.67 -22.23 -5.88
CA ASN A 234 -5.86 -23.05 -5.74
C ASN A 234 -6.97 -22.51 -6.64
N VAL A 235 -7.83 -23.37 -7.18
CA VAL A 235 -8.99 -22.93 -7.97
C VAL A 235 -10.10 -22.43 -7.02
N ALA A 236 -10.69 -21.27 -7.33
CA ALA A 236 -11.84 -20.74 -6.60
C ALA A 236 -13.13 -21.41 -7.08
N GLU A 237 -13.51 -22.52 -6.43
CA GLU A 237 -14.73 -23.25 -6.78
C GLU A 237 -15.98 -22.38 -6.63
N ASN A 238 -16.79 -22.30 -7.69
CA ASN A 238 -17.99 -21.47 -7.76
C ASN A 238 -17.74 -19.99 -7.43
N ASN A 239 -16.55 -19.47 -7.74
CA ASN A 239 -16.17 -18.09 -7.41
C ASN A 239 -16.19 -17.78 -5.91
N VAL A 240 -16.07 -18.80 -5.06
CA VAL A 240 -16.03 -18.65 -3.60
C VAL A 240 -14.68 -19.08 -3.05
N ILE A 241 -14.06 -18.19 -2.29
CA ILE A 241 -12.84 -18.46 -1.52
C ILE A 241 -13.23 -18.52 -0.04
N LYS A 242 -13.05 -19.68 0.58
CA LYS A 242 -13.37 -19.92 1.99
C LYS A 242 -12.17 -19.59 2.87
N GLN A 243 -12.39 -19.00 4.05
CA GLN A 243 -11.32 -18.90 5.05
C GLN A 243 -10.80 -20.31 5.44
N PRO A 244 -9.55 -20.44 5.91
CA PRO A 244 -9.04 -21.74 6.38
C PRO A 244 -9.88 -22.32 7.53
N GLN A 245 -10.13 -23.63 7.54
CA GLN A 245 -11.01 -24.26 8.55
C GLN A 245 -10.51 -24.11 10.00
N GLU A 246 -9.19 -24.12 10.17
CA GLU A 246 -8.52 -24.00 11.46
C GLU A 246 -8.20 -22.54 11.84
N SER A 247 -8.66 -21.56 11.05
CA SER A 247 -8.40 -20.14 11.35
C SER A 247 -9.18 -19.70 12.58
N LYS A 248 -8.55 -18.89 13.42
CA LYS A 248 -9.19 -18.29 14.62
C LYS A 248 -9.76 -16.92 14.30
N LYS A 249 -10.75 -16.50 15.10
CA LYS A 249 -11.32 -15.15 15.03
C LYS A 249 -10.22 -14.09 15.14
N GLY A 250 -10.21 -13.15 14.21
CA GLY A 250 -9.23 -12.06 14.13
C GLY A 250 -7.94 -12.41 13.39
N GLU A 251 -7.69 -13.67 13.02
CA GLU A 251 -6.56 -13.99 12.15
C GLU A 251 -6.74 -13.33 10.78
N GLN A 252 -5.66 -12.80 10.22
CA GLN A 252 -5.69 -12.12 8.93
C GLN A 252 -4.89 -12.89 7.88
N TYR A 253 -5.37 -12.85 6.66
CA TYR A 253 -4.72 -13.44 5.49
C TYR A 253 -4.71 -12.43 4.35
N LEU A 254 -3.57 -12.37 3.66
CA LEU A 254 -3.48 -11.74 2.36
C LEU A 254 -3.92 -12.77 1.32
N VAL A 255 -5.00 -12.47 0.60
CA VAL A 255 -5.61 -13.36 -0.39
C VAL A 255 -5.31 -12.81 -1.78
N TRP A 256 -4.34 -13.42 -2.44
CA TRP A 256 -4.06 -13.16 -3.85
C TRP A 256 -5.11 -13.86 -4.70
N ILE A 257 -5.67 -13.15 -5.68
CA ILE A 257 -6.67 -13.67 -6.61
C ILE A 257 -6.19 -13.33 -8.03
N LYS A 258 -6.26 -14.28 -8.96
CA LYS A 258 -5.93 -14.03 -10.36
C LYS A 258 -6.88 -14.73 -11.33
N ASN A 259 -6.98 -14.17 -12.52
CA ASN A 259 -7.45 -14.85 -13.72
C ASN A 259 -6.35 -14.75 -14.80
N GLU A 260 -6.67 -15.04 -16.06
CA GLU A 260 -5.69 -14.96 -17.16
C GLU A 260 -5.13 -13.55 -17.41
N GLN A 261 -5.89 -12.50 -17.08
CA GLN A 261 -5.57 -11.12 -17.46
C GLN A 261 -5.07 -10.27 -16.28
N THR A 262 -5.54 -10.57 -15.07
CA THR A 262 -5.41 -9.69 -13.91
C THR A 262 -5.02 -10.48 -12.67
N THR A 263 -4.18 -9.88 -11.85
CA THR A 263 -3.94 -10.31 -10.47
C THR A 263 -4.32 -9.18 -9.53
N ASP A 264 -5.02 -9.52 -8.45
CA ASP A 264 -5.41 -8.61 -7.40
C ASP A 264 -5.13 -9.24 -6.03
N VAL A 265 -5.21 -8.42 -4.99
CA VAL A 265 -4.98 -8.83 -3.61
C VAL A 265 -6.12 -8.35 -2.72
N GLN A 266 -6.53 -9.15 -1.76
CA GLN A 266 -7.58 -8.84 -0.80
C GLN A 266 -7.10 -9.13 0.63
N ILE A 267 -7.67 -8.46 1.62
CA ILE A 267 -7.38 -8.72 3.03
C ILE A 267 -8.58 -9.45 3.63
N MET A 268 -8.37 -10.68 4.08
CA MET A 268 -9.37 -11.47 4.79
C MET A 268 -9.09 -11.40 6.28
N THR A 269 -10.07 -10.93 7.06
CA THR A 269 -10.08 -11.10 8.51
C THR A 269 -11.04 -12.23 8.85
N CYS A 270 -10.52 -13.30 9.45
CA CYS A 270 -11.27 -14.49 9.78
C CYS A 270 -12.27 -14.20 10.91
N ASN A 271 -13.50 -14.64 10.69
CA ASN A 271 -14.52 -14.69 11.72
C ASN A 271 -14.78 -16.16 12.04
N ASP A 272 -14.80 -16.48 13.33
CA ASP A 272 -15.25 -17.76 13.83
C ASP A 272 -16.31 -17.46 14.88
N ASP A 273 -17.57 -17.42 14.44
CA ASP A 273 -18.71 -17.16 15.32
C ASP A 273 -19.35 -18.51 15.69
N TYR A 274 -19.33 -18.78 16.99
CA TYR A 274 -19.80 -20.00 17.62
C TYR A 274 -21.15 -19.75 18.29
N THR A 275 -22.20 -20.44 17.85
CA THR A 275 -23.51 -20.39 18.52
C THR A 275 -23.94 -21.80 18.93
N PRO A 276 -23.91 -22.15 20.24
CA PRO A 276 -24.43 -23.41 20.74
C PRO A 276 -25.97 -23.35 20.87
N GLU A 277 -26.70 -24.27 20.23
CA GLU A 277 -28.12 -24.48 20.46
C GLU A 277 -28.32 -25.63 21.46
N TYR A 278 -28.73 -25.29 22.68
CA TYR A 278 -29.14 -26.28 23.68
C TYR A 278 -30.64 -26.55 23.55
N GLU A 279 -31.04 -27.78 23.24
CA GLU A 279 -32.45 -28.17 23.35
C GLU A 279 -32.83 -28.31 24.82
N ASN A 280 -33.52 -27.30 25.39
CA ASN A 280 -34.71 -27.46 26.24
C ASN A 280 -35.35 -26.11 26.70
N LYS A 281 -36.63 -25.94 26.33
CA LYS A 281 -37.76 -25.12 26.87
C LYS A 281 -37.53 -23.70 27.46
N LYS A 282 -38.27 -22.76 26.84
CA LYS A 282 -38.70 -21.37 27.22
C LYS A 282 -38.80 -21.04 28.74
N ILE A 283 -38.20 -19.91 29.16
CA ILE A 283 -38.67 -19.04 30.26
C ILE A 283 -38.48 -17.55 29.88
N ILE A 284 -39.49 -16.73 30.16
CA ILE A 284 -39.59 -15.25 30.04
C ILE A 284 -39.55 -14.72 31.50
N ASN A 285 -38.83 -13.67 31.98
CA ASN A 285 -38.98 -12.21 31.80
C ASN A 285 -38.10 -11.49 32.88
N LYS A 286 -37.52 -10.30 32.62
CA LYS A 286 -37.75 -8.99 33.32
C LYS A 286 -36.72 -7.91 32.92
N VAL A 287 -37.24 -6.73 32.57
CA VAL A 287 -36.57 -5.48 32.14
C VAL A 287 -36.35 -4.52 33.32
N ILE A 288 -35.25 -3.74 33.31
CA ILE A 288 -35.23 -2.33 33.79
C ILE A 288 -34.47 -1.45 32.77
N THR A 289 -34.99 -0.24 32.62
CA THR A 289 -34.89 0.85 31.62
C THR A 289 -33.65 1.77 31.64
N LYS A 290 -33.15 2.10 30.42
CA LYS A 290 -32.78 3.42 29.80
C LYS A 290 -32.66 4.69 30.71
N LEU A 291 -31.66 5.59 30.62
CA LEU A 291 -31.28 6.64 29.59
C LEU A 291 -30.17 7.57 30.22
N PRO A 292 -29.52 8.60 29.56
CA PRO A 292 -29.90 9.31 28.33
C PRO A 292 -28.82 9.50 27.23
N ILE A 293 -29.32 9.84 26.04
CA ILE A 293 -28.62 10.57 24.97
C ILE A 293 -29.00 12.05 25.11
N THR A 294 -28.03 12.96 25.10
CA THR A 294 -28.08 14.38 24.70
C THR A 294 -26.63 14.81 24.54
N GLY A 295 -26.10 15.12 23.34
CA GLY A 295 -26.45 16.25 22.46
C GLY A 295 -25.32 17.29 22.60
N GLU A 296 -24.76 17.95 21.59
CA GLU A 296 -25.05 18.16 20.16
C GLU A 296 -23.72 18.61 19.50
N SER A 297 -23.34 18.02 18.35
CA SER A 297 -23.27 18.61 16.99
C SER A 297 -22.22 19.70 16.72
N LEU A 298 -21.34 19.43 15.74
CA LEU A 298 -21.03 20.29 14.59
C LEU A 298 -20.15 19.53 13.57
N ALA A 299 -20.71 19.14 12.41
CA ALA A 299 -20.10 19.20 11.07
C ALA A 299 -20.90 18.35 10.06
N LEU A 300 -21.60 19.05 9.17
CA LEU A 300 -22.12 18.56 7.89
C LEU A 300 -21.03 18.74 6.82
N TYR A 301 -21.17 18.01 5.70
CA TYR A 301 -20.36 18.00 4.44
C TYR A 301 -19.10 17.11 4.50
N ILE A 302 -18.88 16.14 3.60
CA ILE A 302 -19.18 16.12 2.16
C ILE A 302 -19.71 14.73 1.71
N THR A 303 -20.88 14.75 1.08
CA THR A 303 -21.30 13.76 0.09
C THR A 303 -21.31 14.42 -1.30
N ALA A 304 -20.87 13.65 -2.31
CA ALA A 304 -21.03 13.82 -3.76
C ALA A 304 -20.02 14.67 -4.56
N ALA A 305 -19.29 14.01 -5.47
CA ALA A 305 -19.15 14.43 -6.87
C ALA A 305 -18.69 13.25 -7.76
N ILE A 306 -19.62 12.67 -8.53
CA ILE A 306 -19.53 12.19 -9.95
C ILE A 306 -20.72 11.23 -10.16
N LEU A 307 -21.94 11.78 -10.36
CA LEU A 307 -23.02 11.14 -11.16
C LEU A 307 -24.30 11.98 -11.40
N ILE A 308 -24.28 13.32 -11.27
CA ILE A 308 -25.49 14.16 -11.54
C ILE A 308 -25.27 15.26 -12.61
N VAL A 309 -24.08 15.39 -13.20
CA VAL A 309 -23.87 16.42 -14.26
C VAL A 309 -24.52 16.02 -15.60
N LEU A 310 -24.71 14.73 -15.88
CA LEU A 310 -25.31 14.26 -17.15
C LEU A 310 -26.84 14.40 -17.23
N ILE A 311 -27.57 14.40 -16.11
CA ILE A 311 -29.05 14.48 -16.14
C ILE A 311 -29.52 15.92 -16.34
N VAL A 312 -28.79 16.92 -15.81
CA VAL A 312 -29.18 18.33 -15.94
C VAL A 312 -28.82 18.90 -17.32
N THR A 313 -27.72 18.46 -17.95
CA THR A 313 -27.41 18.89 -19.34
C THR A 313 -28.38 18.30 -20.36
N VAL A 314 -28.80 17.04 -20.21
CA VAL A 314 -29.80 16.43 -21.11
C VAL A 314 -31.18 17.07 -20.94
N ALA A 315 -31.59 17.45 -19.71
CA ALA A 315 -32.85 18.15 -19.49
C ALA A 315 -32.86 19.57 -20.08
N ILE A 316 -31.77 20.32 -19.95
CA ILE A 316 -31.67 21.69 -20.49
C ILE A 316 -31.56 21.67 -22.03
N LEU A 317 -30.84 20.71 -22.62
CA LEU A 317 -30.78 20.56 -24.09
C LEU A 317 -32.14 20.15 -24.69
N LYS A 318 -32.93 19.29 -24.02
CA LYS A 318 -34.29 18.93 -24.49
C LYS A 318 -35.30 20.07 -24.39
N VAL A 319 -35.19 20.94 -23.39
CA VAL A 319 -36.11 22.09 -23.22
C VAL A 319 -35.75 23.24 -24.16
N LYS A 320 -34.47 23.42 -24.52
CA LYS A 320 -34.05 24.47 -25.46
C LYS A 320 -34.42 24.15 -26.92
N ASN A 321 -34.44 22.88 -27.31
CA ASN A 321 -34.92 22.46 -28.65
C ASN A 321 -36.46 22.42 -28.79
N ASN A 322 -37.24 22.47 -27.70
CA ASN A 322 -38.71 22.57 -27.76
C ASN A 322 -39.24 24.01 -27.71
N LYS A 323 -38.38 25.02 -27.52
CA LYS A 323 -38.79 26.44 -27.53
C LYS A 323 -38.58 27.15 -28.87
N SER A 324 -38.22 26.44 -29.95
CA SER A 324 -38.27 26.98 -31.33
C SER A 324 -39.54 26.65 -32.11
N ASN A 325 -40.60 26.12 -31.47
CA ASN A 325 -41.89 25.83 -32.10
C ASN A 325 -43.08 26.39 -31.29
N LYS A 326 -43.05 27.68 -30.97
CA LYS A 326 -44.25 28.46 -30.61
C LYS A 326 -43.97 29.96 -30.72
N ASN A 327 -43.82 30.42 -31.97
CA ASN A 327 -44.21 31.76 -32.38
C ASN A 327 -45.59 31.63 -33.02
N GLU A 328 -46.63 32.01 -32.27
CA GLU A 328 -47.81 32.71 -32.77
C GLU A 328 -48.28 33.65 -31.65
#